data_AF-A0A176T4V3-F1
#
_entry.id   AF-A0A176T4V3-F1
#
_cell.length_a   1.000
_cell.length_b   1.000
_cell.length_c   1.000
_cell.angle_alpha   90.00
_cell.angle_beta   90.00
_cell.angle_gamma   90.00
#
_symmetry.space_group_name_H-M   'P 1'
#
loop_
_entity.id
_entity.type
_entity.pdbx_description
1 polymer ?
#
loop_
_entity_poly.entity_id
_entity_poly.type
_entity_poly.pdbx_seq_one_letter_code
_entity_poly.pdbx_strand_id
1 'polypeptide(L)'
;MYLKDSNVIVGLLKNMIRKNTANHSEGFKVFDNFFFVVELDVSGFEEGLIEKGVEDLCSNSKWHKINEADVYSADITAVSINCIDQKLKFHILKQKLIEFRDLVLNEK
;
A
#
# COMPACT_ATOMS: atom_id res chain seq x y z
N MET A 1 12.37 3.33 -9.28
CA MET A 1 12.57 4.59 -8.54
C MET A 1 11.74 4.51 -7.28
N TYR A 2 12.28 3.87 -6.24
CA TYR A 2 11.77 4.05 -4.88
C TYR A 2 12.28 5.42 -4.46
N LEU A 3 11.42 6.43 -4.52
CA LEU A 3 11.70 7.71 -3.92
C LEU A 3 10.99 7.74 -2.57
N LYS A 4 11.81 7.97 -1.54
CA LYS A 4 11.48 8.30 -0.15
C LYS A 4 11.42 7.11 0.80
N ASP A 5 12.61 6.74 1.29
CA ASP A 5 12.81 6.16 2.63
C ASP A 5 12.15 6.99 3.77
N SER A 6 11.63 8.17 3.47
CA SER A 6 10.88 9.05 4.36
C SER A 6 9.35 8.97 4.23
N ASN A 7 8.79 8.14 3.34
CA ASN A 7 7.35 7.97 3.25
C ASN A 7 6.85 7.05 4.37
N VAL A 8 6.08 7.62 5.29
CA VAL A 8 5.53 6.92 6.46
C VAL A 8 4.68 5.70 6.07
N ILE A 9 3.89 5.78 4.99
CA ILE A 9 3.03 4.70 4.53
C ILE A 9 3.85 3.54 3.96
N VAL A 10 4.93 3.85 3.24
CA VAL A 10 5.90 2.84 2.79
C VAL A 10 6.52 2.15 4.01
N GLY A 11 6.94 2.89 5.03
CA GLY A 11 7.47 2.33 6.27
C GLY A 11 6.49 1.38 6.98
N LEU A 12 5.21 1.77 7.09
CA LEU A 12 4.15 0.96 7.67
C LEU A 12 3.92 -0.34 6.87
N LEU A 13 3.87 -0.24 5.54
CA LEU A 13 3.78 -1.41 4.65
C LEU A 13 4.95 -2.37 4.83
N LYS A 14 6.19 -1.86 4.85
CA LYS A 14 7.40 -2.68 5.08
C LYS A 14 7.31 -3.43 6.42
N ASN A 15 6.92 -2.73 7.47
CA ASN A 15 6.78 -3.30 8.81
C ASN A 15 5.72 -4.41 8.84
N MET A 16 4.56 -4.18 8.23
CA MET A 16 3.46 -5.14 8.15
C MET A 16 3.87 -6.41 7.38
N ILE A 17 4.60 -6.26 6.27
CA ILE A 17 5.13 -7.40 5.49
C ILE A 17 6.12 -8.20 6.33
N ARG A 18 7.08 -7.55 6.98
CA ARG A 18 8.12 -8.22 7.79
C ARG A 18 7.52 -8.98 8.96
N LYS A 19 6.50 -8.43 9.60
CA LYS A 19 5.81 -9.07 10.72
C LYS A 19 4.83 -10.16 10.29
N ASN A 20 4.54 -10.27 8.99
CA ASN A 20 3.47 -11.12 8.46
C ASN A 20 2.16 -10.95 9.24
N THR A 21 1.86 -9.70 9.63
CA THR A 21 0.75 -9.42 10.54
C THR A 21 -0.57 -9.62 9.80
N ALA A 22 -1.27 -10.69 10.13
CA ALA A 22 -2.70 -10.84 9.87
C ALA A 22 -3.41 -10.71 11.22
N ASN A 23 -3.46 -9.49 11.77
CA ASN A 23 -4.33 -9.22 12.90
C ASN A 23 -5.69 -8.73 12.39
N HIS A 24 -6.74 -8.93 13.17
CA HIS A 24 -8.12 -8.71 12.72
C HIS A 24 -8.40 -7.28 12.20
N SER A 25 -7.61 -6.29 12.62
CA SER A 25 -7.71 -4.85 12.29
C SER A 25 -6.62 -4.28 11.38
N GLU A 26 -5.63 -5.08 10.94
CA GLU A 26 -4.49 -4.62 10.14
C GLU A 26 -3.94 -5.78 9.31
N GLY A 27 -3.72 -5.54 8.01
CA GLY A 27 -3.17 -6.57 7.14
C GLY A 27 -3.64 -6.47 5.70
N PHE A 28 -3.34 -7.55 4.96
CA PHE A 28 -3.75 -7.76 3.58
C PHE A 28 -4.98 -8.67 3.55
N LYS A 29 -6.05 -8.23 2.90
CA LYS A 29 -7.25 -9.04 2.63
C LYS A 29 -7.43 -9.16 1.12
N VAL A 30 -7.68 -10.36 0.61
CA VAL A 30 -8.03 -10.53 -0.82
C VAL A 30 -9.34 -9.80 -1.05
N PHE A 31 -9.36 -8.88 -2.02
CA PHE A 31 -10.56 -8.14 -2.38
C PHE A 31 -11.27 -8.79 -3.57
N ASP A 32 -10.55 -8.96 -4.67
CA ASP A 32 -11.03 -9.64 -5.87
C ASP A 32 -9.88 -10.40 -6.56
N ASN A 33 -10.00 -10.70 -7.85
CA ASN A 33 -8.96 -11.40 -8.60
C ASN A 33 -7.69 -10.56 -8.80
N PHE A 34 -7.79 -9.24 -8.81
CA PHE A 34 -6.73 -8.30 -9.19
C PHE A 34 -6.17 -7.47 -8.03
N PHE A 35 -6.93 -7.28 -6.96
CA PHE A 35 -6.57 -6.40 -5.84
C PHE A 35 -6.56 -7.10 -4.48
N PHE A 36 -5.68 -6.60 -3.61
CA PHE A 36 -5.79 -6.74 -2.16
C PHE A 36 -6.33 -5.43 -1.57
N VAL A 37 -7.06 -5.54 -0.48
CA VAL A 37 -7.30 -4.44 0.45
C VAL A 37 -6.17 -4.43 1.47
N VAL A 38 -5.57 -3.25 1.65
CA VAL A 38 -4.63 -2.94 2.70
C VAL A 38 -5.33 -2.09 3.75
N GLU A 39 -5.15 -2.44 5.02
CA GLU A 39 -5.57 -1.65 6.16
C GLU A 39 -4.36 -1.43 7.08
N LEU A 40 -4.01 -0.16 7.29
CA LEU A 40 -2.86 0.28 8.09
C LEU A 40 -3.34 1.09 9.29
N ASP A 41 -2.72 0.84 10.43
CA ASP A 41 -2.79 1.74 11.58
C ASP A 41 -1.88 2.94 11.36
N VAL A 42 -2.48 4.11 11.44
CA VAL A 42 -1.80 5.40 11.31
C VAL A 42 -1.88 6.21 12.60
N SER A 43 -2.20 5.57 13.73
CA SER A 43 -2.20 6.20 15.04
C SER A 43 -0.82 6.76 15.40
N GLY A 44 -0.82 7.94 16.01
CA GLY A 44 0.40 8.65 16.38
C GLY A 44 1.13 9.35 15.23
N PHE A 45 0.63 9.31 14.00
CA PHE A 45 1.14 10.09 12.88
C PHE A 45 0.27 11.32 12.60
N GLU A 46 0.92 12.41 12.17
CA GLU A 46 0.21 13.62 11.75
C GLU A 46 -0.53 13.39 10.42
N GLU A 47 -1.76 13.91 10.32
CA GLU A 47 -2.63 13.76 9.15
C GLU A 47 -1.95 14.19 7.84
N GLY A 48 -1.26 15.33 7.83
CA GLY A 48 -0.55 15.80 6.64
C GLY A 48 0.60 14.90 6.18
N LEU A 49 1.20 14.11 7.08
CA LEU A 49 2.21 13.10 6.71
C LEU A 49 1.56 11.87 6.08
N ILE A 50 0.38 11.49 6.57
CA ILE A 50 -0.42 10.39 6.01
C ILE A 50 -0.89 10.76 4.60
N GLU A 51 -1.49 11.94 4.42
CA GLU A 51 -1.97 12.44 3.13
C GLU A 51 -0.85 12.52 2.10
N LYS A 52 0.29 13.13 2.47
CA LYS A 52 1.46 13.22 1.59
C LYS A 52 2.03 11.85 1.24
N GLY A 53 2.04 10.93 2.21
CA GLY A 53 2.49 9.56 2.00
C GLY A 53 1.60 8.78 1.02
N VAL A 54 0.29 9.00 1.09
CA VAL A 54 -0.69 8.49 0.12
C VAL A 54 -0.48 9.12 -1.25
N GLU A 55 -0.33 10.44 -1.33
CA GLU A 55 -0.12 11.16 -2.60
C GLU A 55 1.15 10.66 -3.32
N ASP A 56 2.25 10.53 -2.58
CA ASP A 56 3.52 10.00 -3.09
C ASP A 56 3.34 8.59 -3.67
N LEU A 57 2.53 7.74 -3.02
CA LEU A 57 2.23 6.38 -3.48
C LEU A 57 1.30 6.35 -4.72
N CYS A 58 0.32 7.24 -4.78
CA CYS A 58 -0.62 7.36 -5.91
C CYS A 58 0.02 7.97 -7.16
N SER A 59 1.08 8.77 -7.02
CA SER A 59 1.76 9.47 -8.13
C SER A 59 2.43 8.55 -9.16
N ASN A 60 2.58 7.25 -8.87
CA ASN A 60 3.20 6.26 -9.76
C ASN A 60 2.17 5.50 -10.62
N SER A 61 1.26 6.20 -11.30
CA SER A 61 0.39 5.52 -12.27
C SER A 61 1.22 5.03 -13.45
N LYS A 62 1.03 3.76 -13.80
CA LYS A 62 1.72 3.12 -14.93
C LYS A 62 0.74 2.28 -15.72
N TRP A 63 1.00 2.22 -17.02
CA TRP A 63 0.39 1.23 -17.88
C TRP A 63 1.05 -0.11 -17.63
N HIS A 64 0.26 -1.10 -17.25
CA HIS A 64 0.72 -2.49 -17.12
C HIS A 64 0.07 -3.32 -18.22
N LYS A 65 0.79 -4.32 -18.69
CA LYS A 65 0.22 -5.32 -19.60
C LYS A 65 -0.12 -6.57 -18.81
N ILE A 66 -1.41 -6.78 -18.56
CA ILE A 66 -1.92 -7.95 -17.82
C ILE A 66 -2.76 -8.77 -18.79
N ASN A 67 -2.38 -10.03 -19.03
CA ASN A 67 -3.06 -10.92 -19.99
C ASN A 67 -3.32 -10.25 -21.35
N GLU A 68 -2.29 -9.64 -21.92
CA GLU A 68 -2.33 -8.91 -23.20
C GLU A 68 -3.20 -7.65 -23.24
N ALA A 69 -3.89 -7.31 -22.16
CA ALA A 69 -4.62 -6.05 -22.02
C ALA A 69 -3.75 -4.97 -21.39
N ASP A 70 -3.78 -3.77 -21.96
CA ASP A 70 -3.17 -2.58 -21.37
C ASP A 70 -4.11 -2.03 -20.29
N VAL A 71 -3.70 -2.21 -19.04
CA VAL A 71 -4.44 -1.74 -17.85
C VAL A 71 -3.76 -0.49 -17.33
N TYR A 72 -4.47 0.63 -17.38
CA TYR A 72 -4.08 1.83 -16.64
C TYR A 72 -4.35 1.57 -15.17
N SER A 73 -3.31 1.35 -14.37
CA SER A 73 -3.47 1.26 -12.94
C SER A 73 -2.63 2.30 -12.24
N ALA A 74 -3.26 3.04 -11.33
CA ALA A 74 -2.53 3.46 -10.16
C ALA A 74 -2.28 2.21 -9.32
N ASP A 75 -1.03 2.00 -8.89
CA ASP A 75 -0.65 0.83 -8.09
C ASP A 75 -1.48 0.76 -6.79
N ILE A 76 -2.00 1.92 -6.35
CA ILE A 76 -2.92 2.10 -5.22
C ILE A 76 -4.17 2.87 -5.67
N THR A 77 -5.35 2.39 -5.25
CA THR A 77 -6.66 3.01 -5.54
C THR A 77 -7.58 2.96 -4.32
N ALA A 78 -8.75 3.59 -4.40
CA ALA A 78 -9.79 3.57 -3.35
C ALA A 78 -9.25 3.94 -1.96
N VAL A 79 -8.40 4.96 -1.90
CA VAL A 79 -7.81 5.41 -0.64
C VAL A 79 -8.87 6.05 0.24
N SER A 80 -8.96 5.60 1.49
CA SER A 80 -9.88 6.08 2.50
C SER A 80 -9.13 6.20 3.83
N ILE A 81 -9.17 7.39 4.43
CA ILE A 81 -8.64 7.65 5.76
C ILE A 81 -9.83 7.77 6.70
N ASN A 82 -9.84 6.95 7.75
CA ASN A 82 -10.78 7.07 8.86
C ASN A 82 -10.05 7.73 10.02
N CYS A 83 -10.31 9.02 10.24
CA CYS A 83 -9.64 9.80 11.28
C CYS A 83 -10.10 9.42 12.70
N ILE A 84 -11.28 8.81 12.85
CA ILE A 84 -11.80 8.36 14.16
C ILE A 84 -11.06 7.10 14.59
N ASP A 85 -11.01 6.10 13.71
CA ASP A 85 -10.35 4.81 13.99
C ASP A 85 -8.84 4.84 13.72
N GLN A 86 -8.32 5.98 13.23
CA GLN A 86 -6.93 6.17 12.82
C GLN A 86 -6.44 5.06 11.89
N LYS A 87 -7.28 4.68 10.93
CA LYS A 87 -6.98 3.65 9.92
C LYS A 87 -6.90 4.26 8.53
N LEU A 88 -5.87 3.87 7.79
CA LEU A 88 -5.75 4.11 6.35
C LEU A 88 -6.09 2.81 5.62
N LYS A 89 -7.02 2.89 4.67
CA LYS A 89 -7.43 1.77 3.83
C LYS A 89 -7.25 2.11 2.37
N PHE A 90 -6.74 1.17 1.58
CA PHE A 90 -6.64 1.32 0.13
C PHE A 90 -6.58 -0.03 -0.57
N HIS A 91 -6.80 -0.03 -1.88
CA HIS A 91 -6.64 -1.20 -2.73
C HIS A 91 -5.27 -1.16 -3.40
N ILE A 92 -4.57 -2.28 -3.41
CA ILE A 92 -3.28 -2.46 -4.09
C ILE A 92 -3.38 -3.63 -5.07
N LEU A 93 -2.81 -3.49 -6.27
CA LEU A 93 -2.73 -4.60 -7.22
C LEU A 93 -1.94 -5.77 -6.61
N LYS A 94 -2.43 -7.00 -6.80
CA LYS A 94 -1.78 -8.20 -6.28
C LYS A 94 -0.32 -8.32 -6.71
N GLN A 95 -0.06 -8.10 -8.00
CA GLN A 95 1.29 -8.15 -8.56
C GLN A 95 2.22 -7.13 -7.89
N LYS A 96 1.73 -5.91 -7.66
CA LYS A 96 2.51 -4.86 -7.01
C LYS A 96 2.83 -5.16 -5.56
N LEU A 97 1.86 -5.73 -4.84
CA LEU A 97 2.11 -6.16 -3.47
C LEU A 97 3.19 -7.26 -3.40
N ILE A 98 3.18 -8.21 -4.34
CA ILE A 98 4.21 -9.26 -4.44
C ILE A 98 5.58 -8.65 -4.73
N GLU A 99 5.68 -7.75 -5.72
CA GLU A 99 6.92 -7.03 -6.03
C GLU A 99 7.44 -6.26 -4.81
N PHE A 100 6.56 -5.55 -4.09
CA PHE A 100 6.90 -4.82 -2.88
C PHE A 100 7.42 -5.76 -1.79
N ARG A 101 6.74 -6.89 -1.55
CA ARG A 101 7.17 -7.90 -0.59
C ARG A 101 8.56 -8.43 -0.91
N ASP A 102 8.79 -8.84 -2.15
CA ASP A 102 10.07 -9.44 -2.56
C ASP A 102 11.21 -8.45 -2.41
N LEU A 103 10.98 -7.16 -2.68
CA LEU A 103 11.96 -6.12 -2.40
C LEU A 103 12.23 -5.98 -0.90
N VAL A 104 11.20 -5.89 -0.07
CA VAL A 104 11.32 -5.72 1.40
C VAL A 104 12.05 -6.88 2.06
N LEU A 105 11.84 -8.10 1.60
CA LEU A 105 12.51 -9.30 2.11
C LEU A 105 13.99 -9.38 1.67
N ASN A 106 14.35 -8.70 0.59
CA ASN A 106 15.73 -8.62 0.09
C ASN A 106 16.52 -7.40 0.62
N GLU A 107 15.86 -6.45 1.28
CA GLU A 107 16.53 -5.37 2.02
C GLU A 107 17.24 -5.97 3.25
N LYS A 108 18.58 -5.95 3.24
CA LYS A 108 19.45 -6.38 4.35
C LYS A 108 19.35 -5.47 5.57
#